data_AF-A0A6V8P860-F1
#
_entry.id   AF-A0A6V8P860-F1
#
_cell.length_a   1.000
_cell.length_b   1.000
_cell.length_c   1.000
_cell.angle_alpha   90.00
_cell.angle_beta   90.00
_cell.angle_gamma   90.00
#
_symmetry.space_group_name_H-M   'P 1'
#
loop_
_entity.id
_entity.type
_entity.pdbx_description
1 polymer ?
#
loop_
_entity_poly.entity_id
_entity_poly.type
_entity_poly.pdbx_seq_one_letter_code
_entity_poly.pdbx_strand_id
1 'polypeptide(L)' 'EVLIKELGPVEAIRFINIQKGKRMESVRRHREWQKHLDKEVFYTEIFKEA' A
#
# COMPACT_ATOMS: atom_id res chain seq x y z
N GLU A 1 -4.06 23.95 5.98
CA GLU A 1 -3.07 25.02 5.83
C GLU A 1 -1.69 24.53 5.36
N VAL A 2 -1.13 23.47 5.95
CA VAL A 2 0.20 22.92 5.57
C VAL A 2 0.34 22.66 4.06
N LEU A 3 -0.60 21.97 3.41
CA LEU A 3 -0.51 21.71 1.97
C LEU A 3 -0.45 22.99 1.12
N ILE A 4 -1.24 24.00 1.45
CA ILE A 4 -1.24 25.27 0.72
C ILE A 4 0.06 26.04 0.98
N LYS A 5 0.58 25.99 2.21
CA LYS A 5 1.85 26.60 2.59
C LYS A 5 3.04 25.97 1.84
N GLU A 6 3.09 24.64 1.76
CA GLU A 6 4.25 23.92 1.23
C GLU A 6 4.20 23.71 -0.29
N LEU A 7 3.01 23.54 -0.88
CA LEU A 7 2.84 23.28 -2.32
C LEU A 7 2.32 24.48 -3.11
N GLY A 8 1.75 25.48 -2.43
CA GLY A 8 0.96 26.52 -3.07
C GLY A 8 -0.48 26.08 -3.36
N PRO A 9 -1.39 27.04 -3.60
CA PRO A 9 -2.82 26.77 -3.67
C PRO A 9 -3.20 25.85 -4.84
N VAL A 10 -2.58 26.04 -6.01
CA VAL A 10 -2.89 25.25 -7.21
C VAL A 10 -2.50 23.79 -7.02
N GLU A 11 -1.32 23.55 -6.45
CA GLU A 11 -0.76 22.19 -6.33
C GLU A 11 -1.38 21.46 -5.14
N ALA A 12 -1.76 22.18 -4.08
CA ALA A 12 -2.57 21.65 -3.00
C ALA A 12 -3.95 21.18 -3.50
N ILE A 13 -4.62 21.97 -4.35
CA ILE A 13 -5.91 21.58 -4.95
C ILE A 13 -5.72 20.37 -5.86
N ARG A 14 -4.66 20.33 -6.69
CA ARG A 14 -4.35 19.15 -7.50
C ARG A 14 -4.17 17.92 -6.62
N PHE A 15 -3.38 18.00 -5.55
CA PHE A 15 -3.12 16.89 -4.64
C PHE A 15 -4.40 16.35 -4.00
N ILE A 16 -5.29 17.22 -3.53
CA ILE A 16 -6.59 16.83 -2.95
C ILE A 16 -7.46 16.13 -4.00
N ASN A 17 -7.41 16.60 -5.25
CA ASN A 17 -8.20 16.08 -6.37
C ASN A 17 -7.56 14.88 -7.08
N ILE A 18 -6.36 14.44 -6.68
CA ILE A 18 -5.76 13.22 -7.20
C ILE A 18 -6.74 12.08 -6.94
N GLN A 19 -7.20 11.46 -8.02
CA GLN A 19 -8.07 10.30 -7.96
C GLN A 19 -7.32 9.19 -7.21
N LYS A 20 -7.78 8.88 -6.01
CA LYS A 20 -7.26 7.72 -5.27
C LYS A 20 -7.57 6.50 -6.11
N GLY A 21 -6.54 5.76 -6.50
CA GLY A 21 -6.72 4.46 -7.14
C GLY A 21 -7.67 3.60 -6.31
N LYS A 22 -8.50 2.78 -6.97
CA LYS A 22 -9.45 1.91 -6.26
C LYS A 22 -8.67 1.05 -5.26
N ARG A 23 -8.93 1.26 -3.96
CA ARG A 23 -8.31 0.47 -2.91
C ARG A 23 -8.71 -0.99 -3.12
N MET A 24 -7.72 -1.87 -3.29
CA MET A 24 -7.96 -3.30 -3.20
C MET A 24 -8.33 -3.63 -1.75
N GLU A 25 -9.43 -4.35 -1.57
CA GLU A 25 -9.85 -4.90 -0.28
C GLU A 25 -8.66 -5.65 0.36
N SER A 26 -8.49 -5.50 1.67
CA SER A 26 -7.30 -5.96 2.39
C SER A 26 -7.09 -7.46 2.32
N VAL A 27 -8.13 -8.27 2.45
CA VAL A 27 -8.03 -9.74 2.31
C VAL A 27 -7.67 -10.09 0.86
N ARG A 28 -8.28 -9.45 -0.13
CA ARG A 28 -7.92 -9.67 -1.55
C ARG A 28 -6.45 -9.32 -1.81
N ARG A 29 -5.97 -8.19 -1.31
CA ARG A 29 -4.57 -7.77 -1.43
C ARG A 29 -3.62 -8.77 -0.78
N HIS A 30 -3.98 -9.25 0.41
CA HIS A 30 -3.20 -10.24 1.12
C HIS A 30 -3.13 -11.56 0.35
N ARG A 31 -4.25 -12.02 -0.21
CA ARG A 31 -4.28 -13.23 -1.05
C ARG A 31 -3.42 -13.10 -2.29
N GLU A 32 -3.47 -11.95 -2.99
CA GLU A 32 -2.58 -11.72 -4.13
C GLU A 32 -1.12 -11.75 -3.69
N TRP A 33 -0.75 -11.10 -2.59
CA TRP A 33 0.60 -11.20 -2.04
C TRP A 33 1.01 -12.65 -1.74
N GLN A 34 0.15 -13.43 -1.08
CA GLN A 34 0.43 -14.84 -0.76
C GLN A 34 0.70 -15.70 -2.01
N LYS A 35 0.04 -15.40 -3.15
CA LYS A 35 0.27 -16.15 -4.41
C LYS A 35 1.68 -15.97 -4.97
N HIS A 36 2.39 -14.92 -4.60
CA HIS A 36 3.76 -14.66 -5.06
C HIS A 36 4.82 -15.35 -4.20
N LEU A 37 4.41 -16.02 -3.11
CA LEU A 37 5.33 -16.67 -2.18
C LEU A 37 5.51 -18.13 -2.54
N ASP A 38 6.75 -18.60 -2.42
CA ASP A 38 7.01 -20.03 -2.27
C ASP A 38 6.65 -20.41 -0.83
N LYS A 39 5.70 -21.33 -0.69
CA LYS A 39 5.14 -21.72 0.60
C LYS A 39 6.19 -22.35 1.52
N GLU A 40 7.06 -23.19 0.99
CA GLU A 40 8.02 -23.96 1.77
C GLU A 40 9.18 -23.07 2.24
N VAL A 41 9.66 -22.18 1.36
CA VAL A 41 10.65 -21.16 1.73
C VAL A 41 10.08 -20.23 2.80
N PHE A 42 8.87 -19.72 2.58
CA PHE A 42 8.23 -18.77 3.50
C PHE A 42 8.00 -19.39 4.88
N TYR A 43 7.52 -20.63 4.95
CA TYR A 43 7.32 -21.32 6.23
C TYR A 43 8.64 -21.61 6.93
N THR A 44 9.65 -22.04 6.17
CA THR A 44 11.00 -22.25 6.71
C THR A 44 11.56 -20.95 7.30
N GLU A 45 11.33 -19.80 6.66
CA GLU A 45 11.78 -18.50 7.19
C GLU A 45 11.02 -18.05 8.43
N ILE A 46 9.69 -18.18 8.46
CA ILE A 46 8.86 -17.70 9.57
C ILE A 46 8.97 -18.58 10.80
N PHE A 47 9.07 -19.90 10.63
CA PHE A 47 9.09 -20.87 11.73
C PHE A 47 10.50 -21.33 12.11
N LYS A 48 11.55 -20.65 11.65
CA LYS A 48 12.97 -20.99 11.86
C LYS A 48 13.42 -21.00 13.33
N GLU A 49 12.65 -20.38 14.23
CA GLU A 49 12.95 -20.25 15.66
C GLU A 49 11.80 -20.75 16.57
N ALA A 50 10.88 -21.56 16.04
CA ALA A 50 9.79 -22.17 16.82
C ALA A 50 10.16 -23.57 17.35
#